data_AF-A0A7X6QDY0-F1
#
_entry.id   AF-A0A7X6QDY0-F1
#
_cell.length_a   1.000
_cell.length_b   1.000
_cell.length_c   1.000
_cell.angle_alpha   90.00
_cell.angle_beta   90.00
_cell.angle_gamma   90.00
#
_symmetry.space_group_name_H-M   'P 1'
#
loop_
_entity.id
_entity.type
_entity.pdbx_description
1 polymer ?
#
loop_
_entity_poly.entity_id
_entity_poly.type
_entity_poly.pdbx_seq_one_letter_code
_entity_poly.pdbx_strand_id
1 'polypeptide(L)'
;MDYLEGFLIGSVWSDTDYMSRRHFSAHIYLATVMAAAFVALVLFPERSGQLILVNWPAAPLLLTLFIILTPILSILYRRLPFFIKPLVLLFYVFKYLLLFYVLVHFFLPAFTIEKESILTVIFARMDSHIEKSLEVIAKSGGILSTVAGVVVGGLWVMGEGLALIGVMILVPLLAIILFKVLQYALDYLVKFLLDGQLAGISPLATTDIPWQGEMDEEEMDGPGVLPVPEKTFPEPASVHKERPDRTRISRRISSCQKVFKEKTTKVMARCGSALGSFGGWFSSSMRQAGARIRRVAGTLQARMKTRPKKQAVRKSGIRLPKVSFKGNRGKEPPETGPEGGT
;
A
#
# COMPACT_ATOMS: atom_id res chain seq x y z
N MET A 1 19.49 -15.40 -0.62
CA MET A 1 18.58 -15.29 -1.79
C MET A 1 17.17 -15.69 -1.35
N ASP A 2 17.04 -16.86 -0.72
CA ASP A 2 15.79 -17.51 -0.27
C ASP A 2 14.85 -16.61 0.53
N TYR A 3 15.39 -15.72 1.37
CA TYR A 3 14.61 -14.72 2.09
C TYR A 3 13.84 -13.78 1.17
N LEU A 4 14.54 -13.24 0.17
CA LEU A 4 13.98 -12.25 -0.74
C LEU A 4 12.99 -12.93 -1.71
N GLU A 5 13.25 -14.19 -2.05
CA GLU A 5 12.33 -15.05 -2.82
C GLU A 5 11.00 -15.23 -2.08
N GLY A 6 11.02 -15.71 -0.83
CA GLY A 6 9.78 -15.92 -0.09
C GLY A 6 9.03 -14.63 0.21
N PHE A 7 9.73 -13.50 0.39
CA PHE A 7 9.11 -12.19 0.59
C PHE A 7 8.31 -11.70 -0.63
N LEU A 8 8.88 -11.88 -1.82
CA LEU A 8 8.35 -11.35 -3.07
C LEU A 8 7.37 -12.30 -3.76
N ILE A 9 7.70 -13.60 -3.81
CA ILE A 9 6.90 -14.65 -4.46
C ILE A 9 5.69 -15.02 -3.59
N GLY A 10 5.86 -14.98 -2.27
CA GLY A 10 4.82 -15.32 -1.31
C GLY A 10 4.84 -16.79 -0.88
N SER A 11 4.09 -17.07 0.18
CA SER A 11 4.19 -18.34 0.91
C SER A 11 3.52 -19.54 0.23
N VAL A 12 2.67 -19.31 -0.78
CA VAL A 12 1.95 -20.40 -1.47
C VAL A 12 2.88 -21.20 -2.38
N TRP A 13 3.88 -20.53 -2.95
CA TRP A 13 4.77 -21.08 -3.98
C TRP A 13 6.22 -21.26 -3.50
N SER A 14 6.59 -20.66 -2.38
CA SER A 14 7.91 -20.82 -1.77
C SER A 14 7.99 -22.14 -1.00
N ASP A 15 8.86 -23.06 -1.44
CA ASP A 15 9.17 -24.34 -0.77
C ASP A 15 10.04 -24.16 0.48
N THR A 16 10.61 -22.97 0.65
CA THR A 16 11.61 -22.68 1.68
C THR A 16 10.98 -22.43 3.06
N ASP A 17 11.85 -22.42 4.07
CA ASP A 17 11.65 -22.09 5.49
C ASP A 17 10.87 -20.78 5.78
N TYR A 18 10.44 -20.06 4.75
CA TYR A 18 9.55 -18.92 4.81
C TYR A 18 8.20 -19.21 5.48
N MET A 19 7.77 -20.46 5.51
CA MET A 19 6.61 -20.92 6.28
C MET A 19 6.85 -20.90 7.80
N SER A 20 8.09 -21.15 8.24
CA SER A 20 8.40 -21.33 9.67
C SER A 20 8.63 -20.00 10.40
N ARG A 21 9.07 -18.94 9.70
CA ARG A 21 9.36 -17.63 10.30
C ARG A 21 8.46 -16.52 9.73
N ARG A 22 7.68 -15.86 10.60
CA ARG A 22 6.89 -14.68 10.22
C ARG A 22 7.79 -13.48 9.94
N HIS A 23 8.00 -13.16 8.67
CA HIS A 23 8.83 -12.04 8.24
C HIS A 23 8.06 -10.72 8.15
N PHE A 24 7.39 -10.35 9.25
CA PHE A 24 6.63 -9.11 9.34
C PHE A 24 7.51 -7.85 9.15
N SER A 25 8.78 -7.92 9.58
CA SER A 25 9.73 -6.79 9.52
C SER A 25 9.99 -6.27 8.09
N ALA A 26 10.16 -7.14 7.09
CA ALA A 26 10.37 -6.68 5.71
C ALA A 26 9.13 -5.97 5.13
N HIS A 27 7.94 -6.37 5.56
CA HIS A 27 6.70 -5.72 5.13
C HIS A 27 6.60 -4.32 5.73
N ILE A 28 6.91 -4.19 7.02
CA ILE A 28 7.00 -2.89 7.69
C ILE A 28 8.04 -2.04 6.98
N TYR A 29 9.25 -2.56 6.73
CA TYR A 29 10.32 -1.82 6.07
C TYR A 29 9.89 -1.31 4.68
N LEU A 30 9.32 -2.17 3.84
CA LEU A 30 8.80 -1.76 2.53
C LEU A 30 7.71 -0.69 2.65
N ALA A 31 6.78 -0.85 3.60
CA ALA A 31 5.73 0.12 3.86
C ALA A 31 6.29 1.46 4.35
N THR A 32 7.30 1.44 5.21
CA THR A 32 7.99 2.63 5.70
C THR A 32 8.72 3.35 4.56
N VAL A 33 9.42 2.62 3.69
CA VAL A 33 10.09 3.21 2.51
C VAL A 33 9.06 3.81 1.55
N MET A 34 7.96 3.12 1.27
CA MET A 34 6.87 3.65 0.44
C MET A 34 6.20 4.87 1.09
N ALA A 35 5.98 4.86 2.40
CA ALA A 35 5.43 5.99 3.14
C ALA A 35 6.36 7.20 3.11
N ALA A 36 7.67 7.00 3.33
CA ALA A 36 8.67 8.06 3.25
C ALA A 36 8.73 8.67 1.84
N ALA A 37 8.74 7.82 0.81
CA ALA A 37 8.69 8.27 -0.58
C ALA A 37 7.39 9.03 -0.91
N PHE A 38 6.26 8.55 -0.39
CA PHE A 38 4.96 9.21 -0.56
C PHE A 38 4.92 10.58 0.11
N VAL A 39 5.38 10.68 1.36
CA VAL A 39 5.51 11.95 2.09
C VAL A 39 6.44 12.91 1.35
N ALA A 40 7.59 12.43 0.88
CA ALA A 40 8.52 13.25 0.09
C ALA A 40 7.86 13.80 -1.18
N LEU A 41 7.06 13.01 -1.89
CA LEU A 41 6.34 13.47 -3.08
C LEU A 41 5.25 14.50 -2.77
N VAL A 42 4.60 14.40 -1.62
CA VAL A 42 3.60 15.38 -1.18
C VAL A 42 4.25 16.69 -0.75
N LEU A 43 5.43 16.63 -0.11
CA LEU A 43 6.20 17.83 0.24
C LEU A 43 6.85 18.51 -0.97
N PHE A 44 7.20 17.74 -2.01
CA PHE A 44 7.86 18.23 -3.22
C PHE A 44 7.09 17.82 -4.49
N PRO A 45 5.88 18.37 -4.71
CA PRO A 45 5.03 17.98 -5.84
C PRO A 45 5.68 18.29 -7.20
N GLU A 46 6.59 19.25 -7.27
CA GLU A 46 7.36 19.63 -8.46
C GLU A 46 8.22 18.48 -9.00
N ARG A 47 8.70 17.59 -8.10
CA ARG A 47 9.50 16.41 -8.49
C ARG A 47 8.64 15.23 -8.93
N SER A 48 7.32 15.27 -8.72
CA SER A 48 6.44 14.17 -9.10
C SER A 48 6.49 13.87 -10.60
N GLY A 49 6.57 14.90 -11.45
CA GLY A 49 6.69 14.73 -12.90
C GLY A 49 7.98 14.05 -13.37
N GLN A 50 9.04 14.09 -12.56
CA GLN A 50 10.30 13.39 -12.84
C GLN A 50 10.27 11.94 -12.37
N LEU A 51 9.53 11.66 -11.29
CA LEU A 51 9.44 10.34 -10.66
C LEU A 51 8.38 9.45 -11.31
N ILE A 52 7.30 10.04 -11.84
CA ILE A 52 6.19 9.31 -12.45
C ILE A 52 6.47 9.11 -13.94
N LEU A 53 7.08 7.97 -14.30
CA LEU A 53 7.37 7.65 -15.70
C LEU A 53 6.14 7.10 -16.45
N VAL A 54 5.22 6.45 -15.72
CA VAL A 54 4.06 5.77 -16.29
C VAL A 54 2.80 6.63 -16.09
N ASN A 55 2.20 7.05 -17.20
CA ASN A 55 0.98 7.86 -17.19
C ASN A 55 -0.25 7.07 -16.75
N TRP A 56 -1.25 7.78 -16.23
CA TRP A 56 -2.60 7.24 -16.05
C TRP A 56 -3.30 7.12 -17.41
N PRO A 57 -4.01 6.01 -17.73
CA PRO A 57 -4.36 4.85 -16.91
C PRO A 57 -3.42 3.63 -17.09
N ALA A 58 -2.23 3.80 -17.69
CA ALA A 58 -1.34 2.68 -17.96
C ALA A 58 -0.81 2.00 -16.68
N ALA A 59 -0.54 2.77 -15.62
CA ALA A 59 -0.03 2.22 -14.35
C ALA A 59 -0.94 1.14 -13.73
N PRO A 60 -2.25 1.36 -13.49
CA PRO A 60 -3.12 0.31 -12.95
C PRO A 60 -3.35 -0.85 -13.91
N LEU A 61 -3.34 -0.62 -15.23
CA LEU A 61 -3.45 -1.69 -16.23
C LEU A 61 -2.23 -2.63 -16.19
N LEU A 62 -1.03 -2.06 -16.16
CA LEU A 62 0.22 -2.81 -16.01
C LEU A 62 0.28 -3.56 -14.67
N LEU A 63 -0.13 -2.92 -13.57
CA LEU A 63 -0.22 -3.58 -12.27
C LEU A 63 -1.16 -4.80 -12.32
N THR A 64 -2.33 -4.65 -12.94
CA THR A 64 -3.31 -5.74 -13.09
C THR A 64 -2.74 -6.89 -13.91
N LEU A 65 -2.09 -6.58 -15.04
CA LEU A 65 -1.39 -7.56 -15.86
C LEU A 65 -0.33 -8.32 -15.05
N PHE A 66 0.47 -7.61 -14.24
CA PHE A 66 1.53 -8.21 -13.42
C PHE A 66 0.97 -9.10 -12.31
N ILE A 67 -0.15 -8.72 -11.69
CA ILE A 67 -0.86 -9.55 -10.71
C ILE A 67 -1.29 -10.88 -11.36
N ILE A 68 -1.90 -10.83 -12.54
CA ILE A 68 -2.37 -12.02 -13.26
C ILE A 68 -1.20 -12.90 -13.73
N LEU A 69 -0.10 -12.29 -14.16
CA LEU A 69 1.09 -13.03 -14.61
C LEU A 69 1.86 -13.66 -13.44
N THR A 70 1.71 -13.12 -12.23
CA THR A 70 2.46 -13.58 -11.05
C THR A 70 2.35 -15.09 -10.77
N PRO A 71 1.17 -15.72 -10.67
CA PRO A 71 1.10 -17.16 -10.40
C PRO A 71 1.79 -18.01 -11.48
N ILE A 72 1.72 -17.58 -12.74
CA ILE A 72 2.36 -18.28 -13.86
C ILE A 72 3.89 -18.22 -13.69
N LEU A 73 4.41 -17.03 -13.39
CA LEU A 73 5.82 -16.83 -13.08
C LEU A 73 6.26 -17.64 -11.86
N SER A 74 5.44 -17.69 -10.80
CA SER A 74 5.73 -18.46 -9.58
C SER A 74 5.86 -19.97 -9.85
N ILE A 75 5.01 -20.52 -10.72
CA ILE A 75 5.07 -21.94 -11.12
C ILE A 75 6.36 -22.22 -11.91
N LEU A 76 6.70 -21.32 -12.85
CA LEU A 76 7.89 -21.44 -13.69
C LEU A 76 9.19 -21.20 -12.90
N TYR A 77 9.14 -20.39 -11.84
CA TYR A 77 10.31 -19.96 -11.07
C TYR A 77 11.21 -21.10 -10.62
N ARG A 78 10.63 -22.21 -10.16
CA ARG A 78 11.37 -23.39 -9.69
C ARG A 78 12.12 -24.12 -10.80
N ARG A 79 11.70 -23.96 -12.06
CA ARG A 79 12.32 -24.59 -13.23
C ARG A 79 13.34 -23.67 -13.91
N LEU A 80 13.46 -22.42 -13.48
CA LEU A 80 14.36 -21.46 -14.12
C LEU A 80 15.80 -21.65 -13.65
N PRO A 81 16.78 -21.51 -14.55
CA PRO A 81 18.20 -21.51 -14.20
C PRO A 81 18.53 -20.33 -13.29
N PHE A 82 19.58 -20.48 -12.48
CA PHE A 82 19.99 -19.51 -11.45
C PHE A 82 20.11 -18.07 -11.98
N PHE A 83 20.61 -17.88 -13.20
CA PHE A 83 20.82 -16.55 -13.81
C PHE A 83 19.52 -15.81 -14.15
N ILE A 84 18.41 -16.52 -14.39
CA ILE A 84 17.12 -15.91 -14.75
C ILE A 84 16.30 -15.56 -13.50
N LYS A 85 16.55 -16.24 -12.37
CA LYS A 85 15.84 -16.00 -11.11
C LYS A 85 15.89 -14.53 -10.63
N PRO A 86 17.05 -13.83 -10.64
CA PRO A 86 17.10 -12.40 -10.31
C PRO A 86 16.23 -11.52 -11.20
N LEU A 87 16.11 -11.84 -12.49
CA LEU A 87 15.26 -11.09 -13.43
C LEU A 87 13.78 -11.23 -13.07
N VAL A 88 13.36 -12.44 -12.68
CA VAL A 88 12.00 -12.68 -12.18
C VAL A 88 11.78 -11.96 -10.86
N LEU A 89 12.74 -11.99 -9.93
CA LEU A 89 12.69 -11.20 -8.69
C LEU A 89 12.54 -9.70 -8.95
N LEU A 90 13.26 -9.17 -9.94
CA LEU A 90 13.15 -7.78 -10.37
C LEU A 90 11.73 -7.47 -10.88
N PHE A 91 11.10 -8.39 -11.62
CA PHE A 91 9.69 -8.26 -12.01
C PHE A 91 8.75 -8.12 -10.81
N TYR A 92 8.97 -8.89 -9.73
CA TYR A 92 8.21 -8.72 -8.49
C TYR A 92 8.47 -7.37 -7.82
N VAL A 93 9.71 -6.85 -7.85
CA VAL A 93 10.01 -5.50 -7.34
C VAL A 93 9.25 -4.44 -8.15
N PHE A 94 9.28 -4.53 -9.48
CA PHE A 94 8.54 -3.63 -10.37
C PHE A 94 7.03 -3.64 -10.10
N LYS A 95 6.47 -4.78 -9.69
CA LYS A 95 5.07 -4.87 -9.28
C LYS A 95 4.75 -3.98 -8.08
N TYR A 96 5.62 -3.94 -7.06
CA TYR A 96 5.43 -3.04 -5.91
C TYR A 96 5.70 -1.57 -6.28
N LEU A 97 6.61 -1.29 -7.21
CA LEU A 97 6.79 0.06 -7.76
C LEU A 97 5.54 0.53 -8.53
N LEU A 98 4.90 -0.35 -9.30
CA LEU A 98 3.63 -0.05 -9.96
C LEU A 98 2.50 0.19 -8.95
N LEU A 99 2.45 -0.58 -7.87
CA LEU A 99 1.52 -0.34 -6.77
C LEU A 99 1.73 1.06 -6.16
N PHE A 100 2.99 1.45 -5.92
CA PHE A 100 3.33 2.80 -5.47
C PHE A 100 2.86 3.87 -6.45
N TYR A 101 3.09 3.69 -7.76
CA TYR A 101 2.62 4.64 -8.77
C TYR A 101 1.10 4.78 -8.82
N VAL A 102 0.36 3.68 -8.70
CA VAL A 102 -1.11 3.73 -8.61
C VAL A 102 -1.54 4.53 -7.38
N LEU A 103 -0.86 4.33 -6.25
CA LEU A 103 -1.13 5.07 -5.03
C LEU A 103 -0.88 6.57 -5.20
N VAL A 104 0.26 6.94 -5.77
CA VAL A 104 0.63 8.34 -6.04
C VAL A 104 -0.38 8.99 -6.98
N HIS A 105 -0.69 8.37 -8.13
CA HIS A 105 -1.67 8.90 -9.08
C HIS A 105 -3.06 9.10 -8.47
N PHE A 106 -3.45 8.21 -7.56
CA PHE A 106 -4.77 8.28 -6.95
C PHE A 106 -4.85 9.31 -5.82
N PHE A 107 -3.83 9.36 -4.95
CA PHE A 107 -3.86 10.19 -3.74
C PHE A 107 -3.23 11.56 -3.93
N LEU A 108 -2.18 11.71 -4.74
CA LEU A 108 -1.48 12.98 -4.90
C LEU A 108 -2.42 14.12 -5.39
N PRO A 109 -3.36 13.89 -6.32
CA PRO A 109 -4.36 14.90 -6.69
C PRO A 109 -5.30 15.29 -5.54
N ALA A 110 -5.52 14.41 -4.56
CA ALA A 110 -6.36 14.71 -3.39
C ALA A 110 -5.62 15.57 -2.35
N PHE A 111 -4.29 15.62 -2.40
CA PHE A 111 -3.43 16.35 -1.48
C PHE A 111 -2.75 17.55 -2.13
N THR A 112 -3.21 18.04 -3.28
CA THR A 112 -2.65 19.25 -3.89
C THR A 112 -2.88 20.45 -2.97
N ILE A 113 -1.89 20.73 -2.13
CA ILE A 113 -1.79 21.96 -1.36
C ILE A 113 -1.58 23.04 -2.40
N GLU A 114 -2.55 23.96 -2.53
CA GLU A 114 -2.36 25.17 -3.33
C GLU A 114 -1.06 25.83 -2.85
N LYS A 115 -0.23 26.35 -3.76
CA LYS A 115 1.11 26.92 -3.48
C LYS A 115 1.14 28.05 -2.44
N GLU A 116 0.00 28.40 -1.86
CA GLU A 116 -0.04 29.16 -0.63
C GLU A 116 0.86 28.48 0.41
N SER A 117 1.68 29.29 1.08
CA SER A 117 2.61 28.81 2.10
C SER A 117 1.88 27.87 3.05
N ILE A 118 2.38 26.63 3.23
CA ILE A 118 1.80 25.68 4.20
C ILE A 118 1.57 26.36 5.56
N LEU A 119 2.44 27.31 5.93
CA LEU A 119 2.28 28.15 7.11
C LEU A 119 1.01 28.99 7.09
N THR A 120 0.62 29.63 5.98
CA THR A 120 -0.61 30.42 5.93
C THR A 120 -1.85 29.56 6.09
N VAL A 121 -1.85 28.35 5.53
CA VAL A 121 -2.94 27.38 5.72
C VAL A 121 -3.01 26.91 7.17
N ILE A 122 -1.86 26.59 7.78
CA ILE A 122 -1.78 26.19 9.20
C ILE A 122 -2.25 27.34 10.10
N PHE A 123 -1.78 28.57 9.90
CA PHE A 123 -2.18 29.73 10.68
C PHE A 123 -3.67 30.02 10.54
N ALA A 124 -4.22 30.01 9.32
CA ALA A 124 -5.65 30.21 9.11
C ALA A 124 -6.49 29.12 9.80
N ARG A 125 -6.00 27.88 9.83
CA ARG A 125 -6.67 26.77 10.52
C ARG A 125 -6.58 26.91 12.04
N MET A 126 -5.42 27.32 12.55
CA MET A 126 -5.20 27.59 13.96
C MET A 126 -6.09 28.72 14.46
N ASP A 127 -6.16 29.84 13.73
CA ASP A 127 -7.04 30.96 14.06
C ASP A 127 -8.51 30.51 14.12
N SER A 128 -8.96 29.71 13.15
CA SER A 128 -10.35 29.19 13.14
C SER A 128 -10.66 28.27 14.33
N HIS A 129 -9.69 27.46 14.76
CA HIS A 129 -9.87 26.57 15.92
C HIS A 129 -9.77 27.33 17.24
N ILE A 130 -8.86 28.30 17.35
CA ILE A 130 -8.79 29.21 18.50
C ILE A 130 -10.11 29.97 18.64
N GLU A 131 -10.64 30.55 17.57
CA GLU A 131 -11.93 31.25 17.57
C GLU A 131 -13.08 30.35 18.07
N LYS A 132 -13.20 29.12 17.55
CA LYS A 132 -14.23 28.16 18.01
C LYS A 132 -14.05 27.76 19.47
N SER A 133 -12.81 27.52 19.90
CA SER A 133 -12.54 27.15 21.29
C SER A 133 -12.86 28.30 22.25
N LEU A 134 -12.52 29.53 21.86
CA LEU A 134 -12.88 30.74 22.60
C LEU A 134 -14.39 30.94 22.64
N GLU A 135 -15.13 30.66 21.57
CA GLU A 135 -16.61 30.75 21.58
C GLU A 135 -17.24 29.75 22.56
N VAL A 136 -16.76 28.50 22.56
CA VAL A 136 -17.24 27.44 23.47
C VAL A 136 -16.94 27.80 24.93
N ILE A 137 -15.78 28.40 25.19
CA ILE A 137 -15.28 28.65 26.53
C ILE A 137 -15.69 30.04 27.05
N ALA A 138 -15.93 31.03 26.20
CA ALA A 138 -16.49 32.33 26.59
C ALA A 138 -17.89 32.17 27.21
N LYS A 139 -18.65 31.13 26.82
CA LYS A 139 -19.90 30.76 27.47
C LYS A 139 -19.74 30.36 28.95
N SER A 140 -18.52 30.08 29.43
CA SER A 140 -18.23 29.74 30.82
C SER A 140 -17.75 30.91 31.69
N GLY A 141 -17.66 32.14 31.15
CA GLY A 141 -17.64 33.40 31.93
C GLY A 141 -16.38 33.76 32.74
N GLY A 142 -15.25 33.06 32.63
CA GLY A 142 -14.04 33.33 33.44
C GLY A 142 -12.83 33.86 32.66
N ILE A 143 -11.90 34.58 33.31
CA ILE A 143 -10.61 34.99 32.69
C ILE A 143 -9.70 33.79 32.39
N LEU A 144 -9.79 32.72 33.18
CA LEU A 144 -9.08 31.45 32.90
C LEU A 144 -9.56 30.76 31.62
N SER A 145 -10.74 31.15 31.13
CA SER A 145 -11.39 30.56 29.97
C SER A 145 -10.61 30.89 28.67
N THR A 146 -10.04 32.09 28.57
CA THR A 146 -9.25 32.48 27.39
C THR A 146 -7.94 31.70 27.27
N VAL A 147 -7.22 31.51 28.38
CA VAL A 147 -5.99 30.70 28.42
C VAL A 147 -6.31 29.25 28.09
N ALA A 148 -7.39 28.69 28.66
CA ALA A 148 -7.83 27.34 28.35
C ALA A 148 -8.19 27.18 26.86
N GLY A 149 -8.85 28.17 26.25
CA GLY A 149 -9.18 28.17 24.82
C GLY A 149 -7.96 28.12 23.93
N VAL A 150 -6.94 28.96 24.20
CA VAL A 150 -5.69 28.93 23.43
C VAL A 150 -5.00 27.56 23.54
N VAL A 151 -4.94 26.98 24.74
CA VAL A 151 -4.32 25.66 24.96
C VAL A 151 -5.09 24.55 24.25
N VAL A 152 -6.42 24.53 24.36
CA VAL A 152 -7.27 23.52 23.69
C VAL A 152 -7.22 23.68 22.17
N GLY A 153 -7.26 24.91 21.66
CA GLY A 153 -7.11 25.21 20.23
C GLY A 153 -5.76 24.74 19.69
N GLY A 154 -4.66 25.00 20.40
CA GLY A 154 -3.33 24.52 20.05
C GLY A 154 -3.22 22.99 20.03
N LEU A 155 -3.74 22.33 21.07
CA LEU A 155 -3.80 20.85 21.14
C LEU A 155 -4.63 20.25 20.00
N TRP A 156 -5.73 20.90 19.62
CA TRP A 156 -6.58 20.45 18.52
C TRP A 156 -5.83 20.49 17.17
N VAL A 157 -5.12 21.59 16.89
CA VAL A 157 -4.31 21.74 15.67
C VAL A 157 -3.20 20.68 15.64
N MET A 158 -2.51 20.45 16.77
CA MET A 158 -1.50 19.39 16.88
C MET A 158 -2.10 18.01 16.63
N GLY A 159 -3.28 17.74 17.19
CA GLY A 159 -4.01 16.49 16.97
C GLY A 159 -4.41 16.27 15.51
N GLU A 160 -4.90 17.31 14.82
CA GLU A 160 -5.24 17.25 13.40
C GLU A 160 -4.00 17.03 12.53
N GLY A 161 -2.88 17.70 12.84
CA GLY A 161 -1.60 17.49 12.17
C GLY A 161 -1.05 16.08 12.35
N LEU A 162 -1.10 15.55 13.57
CA LEU A 162 -0.68 14.18 13.87
C LEU A 162 -1.57 13.15 13.16
N ALA A 163 -2.89 13.39 13.12
CA ALA A 163 -3.83 12.54 12.38
C ALA A 163 -3.52 12.55 10.87
N LEU A 164 -3.18 13.70 10.28
CA LEU A 164 -2.80 13.80 8.87
C LEU A 164 -1.53 13.00 8.58
N ILE A 165 -0.49 13.13 9.41
CA ILE A 165 0.73 12.32 9.30
C ILE A 165 0.39 10.83 9.44
N GLY A 166 -0.45 10.47 10.40
CA GLY A 166 -0.95 9.11 10.60
C GLY A 166 -1.63 8.55 9.35
N VAL A 167 -2.51 9.31 8.72
CA VAL A 167 -3.17 8.93 7.46
C VAL A 167 -2.15 8.77 6.33
N MET A 168 -1.17 9.67 6.21
CA MET A 168 -0.13 9.58 5.17
C MET A 168 0.73 8.31 5.27
N ILE A 169 0.96 7.80 6.48
CA ILE A 169 1.68 6.55 6.72
C ILE A 169 0.74 5.33 6.57
N LEU A 170 -0.49 5.44 7.06
CA LEU A 170 -1.45 4.35 7.07
C LEU A 170 -1.92 3.96 5.66
N VAL A 171 -2.09 4.93 4.76
CA VAL A 171 -2.53 4.71 3.37
C VAL A 171 -1.61 3.75 2.59
N PRO A 172 -0.29 3.98 2.47
CA PRO A 172 0.61 3.05 1.78
C PRO A 172 0.69 1.68 2.48
N LEU A 173 0.62 1.64 3.81
CA LEU A 173 0.58 0.39 4.56
C LEU A 173 -0.66 -0.45 4.21
N LEU A 174 -1.85 0.17 4.24
CA LEU A 174 -3.11 -0.47 3.85
C LEU A 174 -3.08 -0.95 2.40
N ALA A 175 -2.49 -0.18 1.49
CA ALA A 175 -2.38 -0.57 0.09
C ALA A 175 -1.53 -1.84 -0.11
N ILE A 176 -0.40 -1.96 0.60
CA ILE A 176 0.43 -3.17 0.57
C ILE A 176 -0.31 -4.37 1.16
N ILE A 177 -1.00 -4.18 2.30
CA ILE A 177 -1.78 -5.25 2.93
C ILE A 177 -2.86 -5.75 1.96
N LEU A 178 -3.65 -4.84 1.40
CA LEU A 178 -4.71 -5.17 0.44
C LEU A 178 -4.16 -5.90 -0.78
N PHE A 179 -3.05 -5.39 -1.33
CA PHE A 179 -2.39 -5.99 -2.47
C PHE A 179 -1.91 -7.42 -2.18
N LYS A 180 -1.33 -7.67 -0.99
CA LYS A 180 -0.90 -9.02 -0.60
C LYS A 180 -2.05 -9.97 -0.36
N VAL A 181 -3.15 -9.51 0.24
CA VAL A 181 -4.36 -10.32 0.40
C VAL A 181 -4.92 -10.72 -0.98
N LEU A 182 -4.98 -9.78 -1.92
CA LEU A 182 -5.42 -10.04 -3.29
C LEU A 182 -4.51 -11.06 -4.00
N GLN A 183 -3.20 -10.87 -3.89
CA GLN A 183 -2.19 -11.77 -4.43
C GLN A 183 -2.33 -13.19 -3.87
N TYR A 184 -2.41 -13.30 -2.53
CA TYR A 184 -2.58 -14.57 -1.84
C TYR A 184 -3.87 -15.30 -2.26
N ALA A 185 -4.98 -14.57 -2.38
CA ALA A 185 -6.25 -15.14 -2.82
C ALA A 185 -6.16 -15.69 -4.26
N LEU A 186 -5.47 -14.98 -5.14
CA LEU A 186 -5.27 -15.39 -6.53
C LEU A 186 -4.33 -16.59 -6.64
N ASP A 187 -3.23 -16.59 -5.89
CA ASP A 187 -2.28 -17.71 -5.83
C ASP A 187 -2.97 -18.99 -5.29
N TYR A 188 -3.77 -18.84 -4.23
CA TYR A 188 -4.55 -19.94 -3.68
C TYR A 188 -5.58 -20.48 -4.68
N LEU A 189 -6.26 -19.60 -5.42
CA LEU A 189 -7.22 -19.99 -6.46
C LEU A 189 -6.52 -20.79 -7.58
N VAL A 190 -5.37 -20.33 -8.06
CA VAL A 190 -4.61 -21.02 -9.11
C VAL A 190 -4.13 -22.38 -8.63
N LYS A 191 -3.58 -22.46 -7.41
CA LYS A 191 -3.19 -23.73 -6.79
C LYS A 191 -4.36 -24.69 -6.70
N PHE A 192 -5.51 -24.23 -6.21
CA PHE A 192 -6.73 -25.03 -6.12
C PHE A 192 -7.21 -25.55 -7.49
N LEU A 193 -7.12 -24.72 -8.54
CA LEU A 193 -7.46 -25.12 -9.90
C LEU A 193 -6.51 -26.21 -10.44
N LEU A 194 -5.20 -26.05 -10.21
CA LEU A 194 -4.19 -27.03 -10.60
C LEU A 194 -4.39 -28.36 -9.88
N ASP A 195 -4.54 -28.33 -8.55
CA ASP A 195 -4.76 -29.54 -7.73
C ASP A 195 -6.04 -30.27 -8.16
N GLY A 196 -7.10 -29.53 -8.51
CA GLY A 196 -8.33 -30.11 -9.03
C GLY A 196 -8.17 -30.81 -10.38
N GLN A 197 -7.27 -30.33 -11.25
CA GLN A 197 -6.94 -31.00 -12.51
C GLN A 197 -6.05 -32.22 -12.31
N LEU A 198 -5.05 -32.12 -11.42
CA LEU A 198 -4.15 -33.22 -11.06
C LEU A 198 -4.89 -34.37 -10.37
N ALA A 199 -5.85 -34.09 -9.47
CA ALA A 199 -6.65 -35.13 -8.82
C ALA A 199 -7.57 -35.90 -9.79
N GLY A 200 -7.85 -35.33 -10.97
CA GLY A 200 -8.54 -36.02 -12.06
C GLY A 200 -7.66 -37.04 -12.80
N ILE A 201 -6.34 -36.90 -12.71
CA ILE A 201 -5.35 -37.79 -13.30
C ILE A 201 -4.99 -38.83 -12.23
N SER A 202 -5.58 -40.03 -12.33
CA SER A 202 -5.41 -41.10 -11.35
C SER A 202 -3.93 -41.31 -10.95
N PRO A 203 -3.61 -41.51 -9.66
CA PRO A 203 -2.24 -41.70 -9.15
C PRO A 203 -1.52 -42.97 -9.65
N LEU A 204 -2.17 -43.76 -10.51
CA LEU A 204 -1.60 -44.93 -11.17
C LEU A 204 -0.59 -44.59 -12.28
N ALA A 205 -0.45 -43.32 -12.67
CA ALA A 205 0.54 -42.89 -13.67
C ALA A 205 1.82 -42.29 -13.07
N THR A 206 1.92 -42.14 -11.74
CA THR A 206 3.02 -41.44 -11.07
C THR A 206 4.02 -42.36 -10.37
N THR A 207 3.80 -43.68 -10.36
CA THR A 207 4.76 -44.65 -9.81
C THR A 207 5.98 -44.88 -10.70
N ASP A 208 5.97 -44.37 -11.94
CA ASP A 208 6.97 -44.69 -12.95
C ASP A 208 7.78 -43.45 -13.35
N ILE A 209 8.01 -42.49 -12.44
CA ILE A 209 9.00 -41.42 -12.65
C ILE A 209 10.33 -41.90 -12.04
N PRO A 210 11.29 -42.40 -12.84
CA PRO A 210 12.51 -43.04 -12.36
C PRO A 210 13.60 -42.01 -11.97
N TRP A 211 13.19 -40.81 -11.52
CA TRP A 211 14.07 -39.65 -11.35
C TRP A 211 14.06 -39.05 -9.94
N GLN A 212 13.60 -39.81 -8.95
CA GLN A 212 14.15 -39.75 -7.59
C GLN A 212 15.07 -40.95 -7.46
N GLY A 213 16.25 -40.85 -8.07
CA GLY A 213 17.38 -41.59 -7.52
C GLY A 213 17.50 -41.13 -6.08
N GLU A 214 17.35 -42.06 -5.14
CA GLU A 214 18.11 -42.01 -3.90
C GLU A 214 19.53 -41.59 -4.32
N MET A 215 19.87 -40.32 -4.08
CA MET A 215 21.28 -40.02 -3.94
C MET A 215 21.61 -40.71 -2.63
N ASP A 216 22.21 -41.89 -2.75
CA ASP A 216 22.87 -42.57 -1.65
C ASP A 216 23.87 -41.56 -1.06
N GLU A 217 23.43 -40.84 -0.03
CA GLU A 217 24.28 -40.05 0.85
C GLU A 217 25.01 -41.00 1.80
N GLU A 218 25.80 -41.93 1.26
CA GLU A 218 26.68 -42.85 2.01
C GLU A 218 27.57 -43.48 0.91
N GLU A 219 28.86 -43.25 0.79
CA GLU A 219 29.88 -43.46 1.80
C GLU A 219 31.17 -42.80 1.27
N MET A 220 31.46 -41.56 1.70
CA MET A 220 32.79 -40.97 1.48
C MET A 220 33.68 -41.43 2.64
N ASP A 221 34.42 -42.50 2.37
CA ASP A 221 35.38 -43.17 3.26
C ASP A 221 36.22 -42.19 4.10
N GLY A 222 35.82 -42.03 5.37
CA GLY A 222 36.71 -41.63 6.44
C GLY A 222 37.20 -42.89 7.16
N PRO A 223 38.52 -43.08 7.39
CA PRO A 223 39.00 -44.28 8.03
C PRO A 223 38.76 -44.18 9.54
N GLY A 224 37.89 -45.04 10.08
CA GLY A 224 38.09 -45.50 11.46
C GLY A 224 36.85 -45.90 12.27
N VAL A 225 36.67 -47.23 12.40
CA VAL A 225 36.45 -47.93 13.68
C VAL A 225 35.08 -47.72 14.38
N LEU A 226 34.18 -48.72 14.26
CA LEU A 226 33.90 -49.76 15.27
C LEU A 226 32.83 -50.75 14.75
N PRO A 227 32.98 -52.07 14.97
CA PRO A 227 31.98 -53.05 14.57
C PRO A 227 30.74 -52.97 15.47
N VAL A 228 29.57 -52.70 14.87
CA VAL A 228 28.26 -52.78 15.52
C VAL A 228 27.79 -54.24 15.50
N PRO A 229 27.30 -54.80 16.63
CA PRO A 229 26.90 -56.20 16.71
C PRO A 229 25.66 -56.50 15.86
N GLU A 230 25.82 -57.52 15.03
CA GLU A 230 24.83 -58.12 14.13
C GLU A 230 23.62 -58.64 14.93
N LYS A 231 22.56 -57.82 15.02
CA LYS A 231 21.24 -58.27 15.45
C LYS A 231 20.55 -58.95 14.28
N THR A 232 20.56 -60.28 14.28
CA THR A 232 19.68 -61.13 13.48
C THR A 232 18.23 -60.70 13.67
N PHE A 233 17.67 -60.02 12.66
CA PHE A 233 16.24 -59.76 12.57
C PHE A 233 15.54 -61.05 12.09
N PRO A 234 14.40 -61.43 12.71
CA PRO A 234 13.62 -62.57 12.27
C PRO A 234 13.03 -62.29 10.88
N GLU A 235 13.10 -63.31 10.04
CA GLU A 235 12.55 -63.39 8.68
C GLU A 235 11.09 -62.90 8.67
N PRO A 236 10.73 -61.89 7.84
CA PRO A 236 9.38 -61.36 7.81
C PRO A 236 8.41 -62.40 7.25
N ALA A 237 7.43 -62.78 8.07
CA ALA A 237 6.32 -63.64 7.68
C ALA A 237 5.71 -63.14 6.36
N SER A 238 5.52 -64.05 5.41
CA SER A 238 4.92 -63.79 4.11
C SER A 238 3.52 -63.19 4.26
N VAL A 239 3.44 -61.86 4.18
CA VAL A 239 2.18 -61.13 4.19
C VAL A 239 1.44 -61.48 2.91
N HIS A 240 0.35 -62.24 3.05
CA HIS A 240 -0.55 -62.59 1.97
C HIS A 240 -1.13 -61.29 1.38
N LYS A 241 -0.60 -60.87 0.23
CA LYS A 241 -1.04 -59.67 -0.49
C LYS A 241 -2.41 -59.97 -1.11
N GLU A 242 -3.49 -59.78 -0.34
CA GLU A 242 -4.84 -59.76 -0.89
C GLU A 242 -4.88 -58.71 -2.00
N ARG A 243 -5.12 -59.15 -3.25
CA ARG A 243 -5.30 -58.24 -4.38
C ARG A 243 -6.56 -57.42 -4.09
N PRO A 244 -6.45 -56.09 -3.89
CA PRO A 244 -7.63 -55.28 -3.65
C PRO A 244 -8.53 -55.34 -4.88
N ASP A 245 -9.80 -55.70 -4.65
CA ASP A 245 -10.84 -55.83 -5.66
C ASP A 245 -10.99 -54.49 -6.42
N ARG A 246 -10.43 -54.45 -7.64
CA ARG A 246 -10.36 -53.27 -8.53
C ARG A 246 -11.73 -52.62 -8.77
N THR A 247 -12.82 -53.37 -8.61
CA THR A 247 -14.18 -52.88 -8.88
C THR A 247 -14.71 -51.95 -7.79
N ARG A 248 -14.27 -52.09 -6.53
CA ARG A 248 -14.68 -51.18 -5.44
C ARG A 248 -13.99 -49.81 -5.51
N ILE A 249 -12.74 -49.78 -5.98
CA ILE A 249 -11.95 -48.54 -6.05
C ILE A 249 -12.52 -47.60 -7.12
N SER A 250 -12.92 -48.12 -8.29
CA SER A 250 -13.47 -47.28 -9.38
C SER A 250 -14.79 -46.59 -9.00
N ARG A 251 -15.67 -47.24 -8.24
CA ARG A 251 -16.94 -46.63 -7.78
C ARG A 251 -16.72 -45.54 -6.73
N ARG A 252 -15.69 -45.65 -5.87
CA ARG A 252 -15.36 -44.60 -4.89
C ARG A 252 -14.74 -43.36 -5.55
N ILE A 253 -13.95 -43.54 -6.62
CA ILE A 253 -13.34 -42.42 -7.35
C ILE A 253 -14.42 -41.61 -8.08
N SER A 254 -15.41 -42.26 -8.71
CA SER A 254 -16.46 -41.55 -9.46
C SER A 254 -17.43 -40.78 -8.57
N SER A 255 -17.71 -41.27 -7.35
CA SER A 255 -18.54 -40.54 -6.39
C SER A 255 -17.81 -39.32 -5.80
N CYS A 256 -16.52 -39.45 -5.49
CA CYS A 256 -15.70 -38.31 -5.04
C CYS A 256 -15.59 -37.21 -6.10
N GLN A 257 -15.41 -37.56 -7.39
CA GLN A 257 -15.36 -36.57 -8.47
C GLN A 257 -16.66 -35.76 -8.61
N LYS A 258 -17.83 -36.40 -8.44
CA LYS A 258 -19.12 -35.70 -8.49
C LYS A 258 -19.26 -34.69 -7.34
N VAL A 259 -18.93 -35.11 -6.11
CA VAL A 259 -19.01 -34.24 -4.92
C VAL A 259 -18.03 -33.07 -5.03
N PHE A 260 -16.82 -33.29 -5.58
CA PHE A 260 -15.84 -32.24 -5.78
C PHE A 260 -16.30 -31.22 -6.83
N LYS A 261 -16.78 -31.67 -8.01
CA LYS A 261 -17.32 -30.79 -9.06
C LYS A 261 -18.47 -29.91 -8.57
N GLU A 262 -19.34 -30.46 -7.72
CA GLU A 262 -20.47 -29.70 -7.17
C GLU A 262 -20.02 -28.65 -6.14
N LYS A 263 -19.02 -28.97 -5.31
CA LYS A 263 -18.45 -28.00 -4.35
C LYS A 263 -17.67 -26.90 -5.06
N THR A 264 -16.86 -27.22 -6.07
CA THR A 264 -16.02 -26.22 -6.77
C THR A 264 -16.86 -25.25 -7.59
N THR A 265 -17.90 -25.71 -8.28
CA THR A 265 -18.83 -24.84 -9.01
C THR A 265 -19.59 -23.90 -8.08
N LYS A 266 -20.05 -24.38 -6.91
CA LYS A 266 -20.68 -23.53 -5.88
C LYS A 266 -19.72 -22.48 -5.33
N VAL A 267 -18.45 -22.83 -5.10
CA VAL A 267 -17.43 -21.89 -4.59
C VAL A 267 -17.05 -20.85 -5.66
N MET A 268 -16.82 -21.27 -6.91
CA MET A 268 -16.52 -20.33 -8.00
C MET A 268 -17.68 -19.40 -8.31
N ALA A 269 -18.93 -19.87 -8.26
CA ALA A 269 -20.11 -19.02 -8.42
C ALA A 269 -20.20 -17.95 -7.31
N ARG A 270 -19.86 -18.31 -6.07
CA ARG A 270 -19.82 -17.37 -4.93
C ARG A 270 -18.63 -16.40 -4.98
N CYS A 271 -17.47 -16.85 -5.41
CA CYS A 271 -16.30 -15.98 -5.58
C CYS A 271 -16.43 -15.04 -6.78
N GLY A 272 -16.97 -15.52 -7.90
CA GLY A 272 -17.21 -14.70 -9.09
C GLY A 272 -18.24 -13.61 -8.83
N SER A 273 -19.32 -13.92 -8.11
CA SER A 273 -20.29 -12.91 -7.69
C SER A 273 -19.68 -11.93 -6.68
N ALA A 274 -18.87 -12.38 -5.72
CA ALA A 274 -18.21 -11.49 -4.77
C ALA A 274 -17.19 -10.53 -5.43
N LEU A 275 -16.38 -11.02 -6.38
CA LEU A 275 -15.40 -10.20 -7.11
C LEU A 275 -16.09 -9.21 -8.07
N GLY A 276 -17.13 -9.65 -8.78
CA GLY A 276 -17.94 -8.76 -9.62
C GLY A 276 -18.65 -7.68 -8.80
N SER A 277 -19.20 -8.06 -7.64
CA SER A 277 -19.81 -7.12 -6.68
C SER A 277 -18.80 -6.14 -6.12
N PHE A 278 -17.58 -6.61 -5.80
CA PHE A 278 -16.52 -5.75 -5.29
C PHE A 278 -16.01 -4.78 -6.35
N GLY A 279 -15.83 -5.20 -7.60
CA GLY A 279 -15.46 -4.31 -8.71
C GLY A 279 -16.53 -3.26 -9.01
N GLY A 280 -17.82 -3.65 -9.00
CA GLY A 280 -18.95 -2.73 -9.15
C GLY A 280 -19.07 -1.76 -7.97
N TRP A 281 -18.96 -2.26 -6.74
CA TRP A 281 -18.98 -1.46 -5.53
C TRP A 281 -17.79 -0.50 -5.45
N PHE A 282 -16.58 -0.97 -5.75
CA PHE A 282 -15.38 -0.14 -5.75
C PHE A 282 -15.47 0.95 -6.82
N SER A 283 -15.84 0.61 -8.05
CA SER A 283 -15.99 1.61 -9.13
C SER A 283 -17.09 2.65 -8.83
N SER A 284 -18.22 2.24 -8.24
CA SER A 284 -19.29 3.15 -7.85
C SER A 284 -18.93 4.01 -6.64
N SER A 285 -18.25 3.44 -5.65
CA SER A 285 -17.71 4.15 -4.48
C SER A 285 -16.68 5.21 -4.92
N MET A 286 -15.81 4.86 -5.87
CA MET A 286 -14.83 5.79 -6.45
C MET A 286 -15.50 6.94 -7.22
N ARG A 287 -16.54 6.65 -8.01
CA ARG A 287 -17.35 7.69 -8.66
C ARG A 287 -18.06 8.58 -7.64
N GLN A 288 -18.61 8.01 -6.56
CA GLN A 288 -19.24 8.77 -5.50
C GLN A 288 -18.26 9.65 -4.73
N ALA A 289 -17.07 9.14 -4.38
CA ALA A 289 -16.02 9.90 -3.73
C ALA A 289 -15.58 11.09 -4.60
N GLY A 290 -15.30 10.85 -5.88
CA GLY A 290 -14.98 11.92 -6.84
C GLY A 290 -16.11 12.95 -6.99
N ALA A 291 -17.38 12.52 -6.98
CA ALA A 291 -18.52 13.42 -7.05
C ALA A 291 -18.68 14.26 -5.77
N ARG A 292 -18.42 13.70 -4.58
CA ARG A 292 -18.45 14.44 -3.31
C ARG A 292 -17.35 15.50 -3.27
N ILE A 293 -16.13 15.14 -3.68
CA ILE A 293 -15.00 16.09 -3.76
C ILE A 293 -15.34 17.23 -4.73
N ARG A 294 -15.87 16.94 -5.91
CA ARG A 294 -16.30 17.98 -6.87
C ARG A 294 -17.40 18.88 -6.32
N ARG A 295 -18.38 18.35 -5.57
CA ARG A 295 -19.42 19.18 -4.93
C ARG A 295 -18.83 20.12 -3.88
N VAL A 296 -17.93 19.63 -3.04
CA VAL A 296 -17.27 20.44 -2.01
C VAL A 296 -16.37 21.51 -2.65
N ALA A 297 -15.62 21.16 -3.70
CA ALA A 297 -14.84 22.13 -4.46
C ALA A 297 -15.73 23.19 -5.12
N GLY A 298 -16.85 22.79 -5.72
CA GLY A 298 -17.81 23.70 -6.35
C GLY A 298 -18.48 24.65 -5.36
N THR A 299 -18.86 24.18 -4.16
CA THR A 299 -19.45 25.06 -3.13
C THR A 299 -18.43 26.03 -2.55
N LEU A 300 -17.17 25.60 -2.36
CA LEU A 300 -16.09 26.50 -1.95
C LEU A 300 -15.82 27.57 -3.01
N GLN A 301 -15.76 27.19 -4.29
CA GLN A 301 -15.53 28.12 -5.39
C GLN A 301 -16.69 29.12 -5.54
N ALA A 302 -17.94 28.67 -5.42
CA ALA A 302 -19.11 29.54 -5.42
C ALA A 302 -19.09 30.52 -4.24
N ARG A 303 -18.66 30.06 -3.05
CA ARG A 303 -18.56 30.89 -1.84
C ARG A 303 -17.43 31.93 -1.92
N MET A 304 -16.33 31.63 -2.62
CA MET A 304 -15.30 32.63 -2.91
C MET A 304 -15.79 33.69 -3.89
N LYS A 305 -16.59 33.30 -4.90
CA LYS A 305 -17.11 34.22 -5.92
C LYS A 305 -18.20 35.15 -5.38
N THR A 306 -18.96 34.69 -4.38
CA THR A 306 -20.02 35.48 -3.73
C THR A 306 -19.56 36.23 -2.49
N ARG A 307 -18.27 36.19 -2.11
CA ARG A 307 -17.74 37.13 -1.11
C ARG A 307 -17.94 38.54 -1.69
N PRO A 308 -18.90 39.33 -1.17
CA PRO A 308 -19.09 40.69 -1.65
C PRO A 308 -17.77 41.41 -1.41
N LYS A 309 -17.24 42.09 -2.43
CA LYS A 309 -16.16 43.06 -2.27
C LYS A 309 -16.61 44.03 -1.17
N LYS A 310 -16.23 43.75 0.07
CA LYS A 310 -16.56 44.60 1.20
C LYS A 310 -15.80 45.89 0.97
N GLN A 311 -16.58 46.84 0.47
CA GLN A 311 -16.51 48.25 0.75
C GLN A 311 -15.17 48.87 0.35
N ALA A 312 -15.19 49.40 -0.88
CA ALA A 312 -14.59 50.68 -1.16
C ALA A 312 -14.71 51.56 0.10
N VAL A 313 -13.55 51.84 0.68
CA VAL A 313 -13.35 52.79 1.78
C VAL A 313 -14.17 54.02 1.46
N ARG A 314 -15.32 54.13 2.13
CA ARG A 314 -16.12 55.34 2.16
C ARG A 314 -15.17 56.37 2.79
N LYS A 315 -14.61 57.24 1.95
CA LYS A 315 -13.90 58.46 2.36
C LYS A 315 -14.87 59.25 3.24
N SER A 316 -14.90 58.95 4.53
CA SER A 316 -15.45 59.86 5.51
C SER A 316 -14.54 61.08 5.45
N GLY A 317 -15.08 62.16 4.89
CA GLY A 317 -14.48 63.47 4.97
C GLY A 317 -14.42 63.90 6.44
N ILE A 318 -13.41 63.40 7.16
CA ILE A 318 -12.95 64.02 8.39
C ILE A 318 -12.23 65.28 7.91
N ARG A 319 -12.94 66.41 7.99
CA ARG A 319 -12.35 67.73 7.92
C ARG A 319 -11.34 67.83 9.05
N LEU A 320 -10.07 67.59 8.74
CA LEU A 320 -8.97 67.97 9.61
C LEU A 320 -9.03 69.49 9.80
N PRO A 321 -8.96 69.99 11.04
CA PRO A 321 -8.83 71.42 11.28
C PRO A 321 -7.55 71.91 10.59
N LYS A 322 -7.68 73.00 9.85
CA LYS A 322 -6.63 73.70 9.14
C LYS A 322 -5.64 74.28 10.16
N VAL A 323 -4.68 73.48 10.59
CA VAL A 323 -3.56 73.97 11.41
C VAL A 323 -2.60 74.70 10.48
N SER A 324 -2.66 76.03 10.54
CA SER A 324 -1.70 76.93 9.90
C SER A 324 -0.35 76.76 10.57
N PHE A 325 0.54 75.99 9.95
CA PHE A 325 1.95 75.94 10.35
C PHE A 325 2.64 77.18 9.79
N LYS A 326 2.69 78.23 10.62
CA LYS A 326 3.50 79.43 10.41
C LYS A 326 4.96 78.99 10.42
N GLY A 327 5.65 79.27 9.32
CA GLY A 327 6.95 78.71 9.00
C GLY A 327 8.06 79.01 10.01
N ASN A 328 9.07 78.15 9.97
CA ASN A 328 10.40 78.51 10.41
C ASN A 328 11.39 78.02 9.33
N ARG A 329 11.86 78.95 8.51
CA ARG A 329 13.02 78.75 7.64
C ARG A 329 14.23 78.61 8.56
N GLY A 330 14.80 77.41 8.62
CA GLY A 330 15.96 77.14 9.45
C GLY A 330 16.90 76.16 8.78
N LYS A 331 17.85 76.72 8.04
CA LYS A 331 19.21 76.24 7.78
C LYS A 331 19.38 74.89 7.05
N GLU A 332 19.84 75.04 5.81
CA GLU A 332 20.63 74.03 5.08
C GLU A 332 21.86 73.62 5.91
N PRO A 333 22.15 72.31 6.06
CA PRO A 333 23.48 71.84 6.39
C PRO A 333 24.29 71.57 5.10
N PRO A 334 25.63 71.68 5.19
CA PRO A 334 26.50 71.78 4.04
C PRO A 334 26.75 70.44 3.34
N GLU A 335 27.02 70.55 2.04
CA GLU A 335 27.68 69.54 1.23
C GLU A 335 28.98 69.06 1.90
N THR A 336 29.14 67.75 2.05
CA THR A 336 30.45 67.11 2.19
C THR A 336 30.46 65.84 1.35
N GLY A 337 31.05 65.97 0.15
CA GLY A 337 32.21 65.18 -0.28
C GLY A 337 32.06 63.68 -0.56
N PRO A 338 32.53 63.18 -1.71
CA PRO A 338 32.72 61.75 -1.95
C PRO A 338 34.09 61.30 -1.43
N GLU A 339 34.13 60.26 -0.60
CA GLU A 339 35.35 59.48 -0.36
C GLU A 339 35.20 58.11 -1.02
N GLY A 340 36.16 57.77 -1.86
CA GLY A 340 36.32 56.46 -2.49
C GLY A 340 37.30 55.56 -1.75
N GLY A 341 37.48 54.36 -2.31
CA GLY A 341 38.45 53.33 -1.89
C GLY A 341 37.79 52.24 -1.02
N THR A 342 37.87 50.94 -1.31
CA THR A 342 38.75 50.13 -2.18
C THR A 342 38.01 48.85 -2.58
#